data_AF-A0A1V9BDY2-F1
#
_entry.id   AF-A0A1V9BDY2-F1
#
_cell.length_a   1.000
_cell.length_b   1.000
_cell.length_c   1.000
_cell.angle_alpha   90.00
_cell.angle_beta   90.00
_cell.angle_gamma   90.00
#
_symmetry.space_group_name_H-M   'P 1'
#
loop_
_entity.id
_entity.type
_entity.pdbx_description
1 polymer ?
#
loop_
_entity_poly.entity_id
_entity_poly.type
_entity_poly.pdbx_seq_one_letter_code
_entity_poly.pdbx_strand_id
1 'polypeptide(L)'
;MPLFEKPVTEVVTPQDVLDLTGVSADHFGFPPDVGDPETKLDSLLSTWIERIASHIHARLKRTVLETDDDYLAIQDVLLRTVAKVVAVAQQQRSSPIIQIDDFAVSILNTSDVTKDLGTELRPFMKQSIDVFLSSDDFVEA
;
A
#
# COMPACT_ATOMS: atom_id res chain seq x y z
N MET A 1 2.17 -11.90 8.72
CA MET A 1 3.53 -11.34 8.75
C MET A 1 3.47 -9.91 8.24
N PRO A 2 4.24 -8.98 8.83
CA PRO A 2 4.30 -7.60 8.37
C PRO A 2 5.12 -7.46 7.09
N LEU A 3 4.87 -6.38 6.32
CA LEU A 3 5.64 -6.06 5.11
C LEU A 3 7.10 -5.75 5.43
N PHE A 4 7.37 -4.99 6.49
CA PHE A 4 8.70 -4.60 6.95
C PHE A 4 8.95 -5.13 8.37
N GLU A 5 10.20 -5.17 8.82
CA GLU A 5 10.55 -5.55 10.19
C GLU A 5 10.10 -4.50 11.22
N LYS A 6 10.14 -3.23 10.82
CA LYS A 6 9.64 -2.10 11.60
C LYS A 6 8.15 -1.89 11.36
N PRO A 7 7.45 -1.21 12.30
CA PRO A 7 6.10 -0.71 12.03
C PRO A 7 6.08 0.07 10.73
N VAL A 8 5.11 -0.20 9.86
CA VAL A 8 5.10 0.38 8.52
C VAL A 8 4.91 1.90 8.53
N THR A 9 4.29 2.43 9.58
CA THR A 9 4.16 3.86 9.83
C THR A 9 5.47 4.55 10.23
N GLU A 10 6.51 3.79 10.59
CA GLU A 10 7.88 4.30 10.77
C GLU A 10 8.68 4.29 9.45
N VAL A 11 8.27 3.45 8.49
CA VAL A 11 8.90 3.34 7.16
C VAL A 11 8.31 4.36 6.19
N VAL A 12 6.99 4.54 6.23
CA VAL A 12 6.28 5.60 5.53
C VAL A 12 5.37 6.27 6.55
N THR A 13 5.62 7.55 6.82
CA THR A 13 4.86 8.34 7.78
C THR A 13 3.67 9.02 7.10
N PRO A 14 2.62 9.40 7.86
CA PRO A 14 1.59 10.30 7.36
C PRO A 14 2.17 11.60 6.78
N GLN A 15 3.22 12.15 7.38
CA GLN A 15 3.88 13.35 6.88
C GLN A 15 4.47 13.16 5.48
N ASP A 16 5.09 12.01 5.18
CA ASP A 16 5.62 11.71 3.84
C ASP A 16 4.50 11.75 2.78
N VAL A 17 3.30 11.28 3.14
CA VAL A 17 2.13 11.29 2.28
C VAL A 17 1.61 12.73 2.11
N LEU A 18 1.57 13.53 3.17
CA LEU A 18 1.18 14.94 3.12
C LEU A 18 2.14 15.75 2.23
N ASP A 19 3.45 15.56 2.40
CA ASP A 19 4.47 16.25 1.62
C ASP A 19 4.38 15.91 0.13
N LEU A 20 4.04 14.65 -0.21
CA LEU A 20 3.88 14.21 -1.59
C LEU A 20 2.57 14.69 -2.23
N THR A 21 1.49 14.79 -1.46
CA THR A 21 0.14 15.05 -1.99
C THR A 21 -0.34 16.49 -1.81
N GLY A 22 0.25 17.24 -0.88
CA GLY A 22 -0.16 18.60 -0.53
C GLY A 22 -1.55 18.71 0.10
N VAL A 23 -2.10 17.59 0.59
CA VAL A 23 -3.40 17.61 1.28
C VAL A 23 -3.27 18.10 2.72
N SER A 24 -4.41 18.47 3.30
CA SER A 24 -4.59 18.98 4.66
C SER A 24 -5.98 18.60 5.12
N ALA A 25 -6.28 18.73 6.42
CA ALA A 25 -7.55 18.24 6.96
C ALA A 25 -8.79 18.92 6.30
N ASP A 26 -8.65 20.19 5.90
CA ASP A 26 -9.69 20.95 5.19
C ASP A 26 -10.15 20.29 3.89
N HIS A 27 -9.29 19.50 3.26
CA HIS A 27 -9.59 18.85 1.98
C HIS A 27 -10.53 17.64 2.11
N PHE A 28 -10.71 17.12 3.33
CA PHE A 28 -11.48 15.91 3.58
C PHE A 28 -12.88 16.23 4.15
N GLY A 29 -13.09 17.38 4.79
CA GLY A 29 -14.40 17.77 5.31
C GLY A 29 -14.81 16.98 6.56
N PHE A 30 -13.90 16.86 7.53
CA PHE A 30 -14.18 16.20 8.81
C PHE A 30 -15.38 16.83 9.52
N PRO A 31 -16.31 16.02 10.08
CA PRO A 31 -17.45 16.56 10.80
C PRO A 31 -16.98 17.42 11.99
N PRO A 32 -17.68 18.53 12.29
CA PRO A 32 -17.22 19.52 13.26
C PRO A 32 -17.17 19.00 14.71
N ASP A 33 -17.79 17.85 14.99
CA ASP A 33 -17.85 17.18 16.28
C ASP A 33 -16.72 16.14 16.49
N VAL A 34 -15.83 15.95 15.52
CA VAL A 34 -14.91 14.81 15.49
C VAL A 34 -13.56 15.07 16.18
N GLY A 35 -13.42 16.21 16.87
CA GLY A 35 -12.19 16.60 17.55
C GLY A 35 -11.22 17.32 16.61
N ASP A 36 -9.91 17.23 16.87
CA ASP A 36 -8.90 17.88 16.04
C ASP A 36 -8.81 17.27 14.63
N PRO A 37 -9.14 18.01 13.56
CA PRO A 37 -9.15 17.51 12.19
C PRO A 37 -7.78 17.02 11.69
N GLU A 38 -6.69 17.65 12.14
CA GLU A 38 -5.34 17.25 11.73
C GLU A 38 -4.96 15.89 12.34
N THR A 39 -5.23 15.69 13.63
CA THR A 39 -5.09 14.38 14.29
C THR A 39 -5.93 13.30 13.59
N LYS A 40 -7.10 13.66 13.05
CA LYS A 40 -7.95 12.72 12.32
C LYS A 40 -7.42 12.37 10.94
N LEU A 41 -6.85 13.34 10.24
CA LEU A 41 -6.15 13.09 8.98
C LEU A 41 -4.95 12.18 9.20
N ASP A 42 -4.12 12.45 10.21
CA ASP A 42 -2.96 11.61 10.55
C ASP A 42 -3.35 10.15 10.83
N SER A 43 -4.41 9.94 11.61
CA SER A 43 -4.97 8.61 11.91
C SER A 43 -5.53 7.91 10.66
N LEU A 44 -6.20 8.67 9.78
CA LEU A 44 -6.72 8.15 8.51
C LEU A 44 -5.57 7.70 7.60
N LEU A 45 -4.53 8.51 7.45
CA LEU A 45 -3.37 8.21 6.62
C LEU A 45 -2.62 6.99 7.16
N SER A 46 -2.41 6.91 8.48
CA SER A 46 -1.82 5.74 9.13
C SER A 46 -2.58 4.45 8.80
N THR A 47 -3.92 4.51 8.83
CA THR A 47 -4.78 3.37 8.48
C THR A 47 -4.61 2.95 7.02
N TRP A 48 -4.50 3.91 6.09
CA TRP A 48 -4.28 3.63 4.68
C TRP A 48 -2.90 3.06 4.39
N ILE A 49 -1.87 3.57 5.05
CA ILE A 49 -0.50 3.04 4.99
C ILE A 49 -0.50 1.57 5.41
N GLU A 50 -1.09 1.24 6.55
CA GLU A 50 -1.18 -0.15 7.05
C GLU A 50 -1.92 -1.08 6.09
N ARG A 51 -3.08 -0.62 5.57
CA ARG A 51 -3.87 -1.41 4.62
C ARG A 51 -3.09 -1.69 3.35
N ILE A 52 -2.51 -0.67 2.73
CA ILE A 52 -1.77 -0.82 1.48
C ILE A 52 -0.53 -1.69 1.70
N ALA A 53 0.17 -1.54 2.82
CA ALA A 53 1.27 -2.42 3.19
C ALA A 53 0.83 -3.89 3.27
N SER A 54 -0.34 -4.17 3.85
CA SER A 54 -0.93 -5.51 3.86
C SER A 54 -1.19 -6.05 2.45
N HIS A 55 -1.69 -5.22 1.53
CA HIS A 55 -1.91 -5.61 0.13
C HIS A 55 -0.62 -5.87 -0.65
N ILE A 56 0.45 -5.11 -0.37
CA ILE A 56 1.79 -5.34 -0.94
C ILE A 56 2.36 -6.65 -0.39
N HIS A 57 2.32 -6.84 0.94
CA HIS A 57 2.80 -8.06 1.58
C HIS A 57 2.07 -9.30 1.06
N ALA A 58 0.75 -9.24 0.86
CA ALA A 58 -0.03 -10.34 0.30
C ALA A 58 0.44 -10.77 -1.10
N ARG A 59 1.01 -9.85 -1.89
CA ARG A 59 1.54 -10.12 -3.23
C ARG A 59 2.98 -10.61 -3.19
N LEU A 60 3.82 -9.98 -2.39
CA LEU A 60 5.24 -10.35 -2.26
C LEU A 60 5.44 -11.65 -1.46
N LYS A 61 4.52 -11.96 -0.53
CA LYS A 61 4.55 -13.12 0.37
C LYS A 61 5.86 -13.26 1.15
N ARG A 62 6.49 -12.13 1.47
CA ARG A 62 7.73 -12.03 2.24
C ARG A 62 7.76 -10.72 3.01
N THR A 63 8.50 -10.71 4.11
CA THR A 63 8.97 -9.46 4.73
C THR A 63 10.15 -8.92 3.93
N VAL A 64 10.22 -7.60 3.81
CA VAL A 64 11.27 -6.84 3.14
C VAL A 64 12.21 -6.30 4.20
N LEU A 65 13.49 -6.58 4.05
CA LEU A 65 14.52 -6.21 5.03
C LEU A 65 15.21 -4.92 4.59
N GLU A 66 15.70 -4.12 5.52
CA GLU A 66 16.49 -2.90 5.20
C GLU A 66 17.75 -3.20 4.39
N THR A 67 18.24 -4.44 4.44
CA THR A 67 19.38 -4.93 3.66
C THR A 67 19.03 -5.40 2.25
N ASP A 68 17.74 -5.48 1.90
CA ASP A 68 17.32 -5.91 0.56
C ASP A 68 17.56 -4.76 -0.44
N ASP A 69 18.13 -5.08 -1.62
CA ASP A 69 18.37 -4.09 -2.68
C ASP A 69 17.08 -3.40 -3.15
N ASP A 70 15.93 -4.04 -2.96
CA ASP A 70 14.61 -3.51 -3.33
C ASP A 70 13.86 -2.80 -2.19
N TYR A 71 14.47 -2.64 -1.00
CA TYR A 71 13.82 -2.03 0.17
C TYR A 71 13.25 -0.64 -0.15
N LEU A 72 14.10 0.27 -0.65
CA LEU A 72 13.68 1.65 -0.97
C LEU A 72 12.68 1.69 -2.11
N ALA A 73 12.78 0.76 -3.07
CA ALA A 73 11.84 0.69 -4.19
C ALA A 73 10.44 0.25 -3.71
N ILE A 74 10.36 -0.70 -2.78
CA ILE A 74 9.10 -1.16 -2.21
C ILE A 74 8.49 -0.10 -1.28
N GLN A 75 9.33 0.62 -0.52
CA GLN A 75 8.91 1.79 0.27
C GLN A 75 8.28 2.87 -0.62
N ASP A 76 8.91 3.18 -1.75
CA ASP A 76 8.42 4.16 -2.72
C ASP A 76 7.11 3.71 -3.40
N VAL A 77 6.97 2.42 -3.73
CA VAL A 77 5.70 1.85 -4.22
C VAL A 77 4.59 2.01 -3.17
N LEU A 78 4.87 1.75 -1.90
CA LEU A 78 3.90 1.96 -0.81
C LEU A 78 3.46 3.42 -0.75
N LEU A 79 4.42 4.35 -0.66
CA LEU A 79 4.13 5.79 -0.57
C LEU A 79 3.30 6.28 -1.77
N ARG A 80 3.69 5.96 -3.00
CA ARG A 80 2.94 6.34 -4.20
C ARG A 80 1.54 5.74 -4.23
N THR A 81 1.38 4.50 -3.79
CA THR A 81 0.07 3.85 -3.78
C THR A 81 -0.86 4.52 -2.77
N VAL A 82 -0.34 4.89 -1.59
CA VAL A 82 -1.11 5.67 -0.59
C VAL A 82 -1.50 7.03 -1.17
N ALA A 83 -0.55 7.73 -1.80
CA ALA A 83 -0.82 9.02 -2.45
C ALA A 83 -1.89 8.93 -3.55
N LYS A 84 -1.91 7.85 -4.34
CA LYS A 84 -2.98 7.59 -5.33
C LYS A 84 -4.34 7.46 -4.64
N VAL A 85 -4.45 6.71 -3.54
CA VAL A 85 -5.70 6.58 -2.77
C VAL A 85 -6.15 7.93 -2.23
N VAL A 86 -5.24 8.71 -1.66
CA VAL A 86 -5.48 10.08 -1.18
C VAL A 86 -6.04 10.97 -2.30
N ALA A 87 -5.41 10.97 -3.48
CA ALA A 87 -5.85 11.78 -4.62
C ALA A 87 -7.27 11.41 -5.07
N VAL A 88 -7.60 10.11 -5.11
CA VAL A 88 -8.96 9.66 -5.44
C VAL A 88 -9.96 10.06 -4.35
N ALA A 89 -9.59 9.96 -3.07
CA ALA A 89 -10.42 10.43 -1.96
C ALA A 89 -10.74 11.92 -2.07
N GLN A 90 -9.74 12.73 -2.40
CA GLN A 90 -9.89 14.16 -2.62
C GLN A 90 -10.80 14.49 -3.82
N GLN A 91 -10.76 13.68 -4.89
CA GLN A 91 -11.62 13.87 -6.05
C GLN A 91 -13.07 13.48 -5.80
N GLN A 92 -13.32 12.45 -4.97
CA GLN A 92 -14.66 11.92 -4.69
C GLN A 92 -15.38 12.64 -3.52
N ARG A 93 -15.04 13.92 -3.29
CA ARG A 93 -15.51 14.86 -2.25
C ARG A 93 -17.02 14.98 -2.00
N SER A 94 -17.86 14.33 -2.78
CA SER A 94 -19.31 14.44 -2.71
C SER A 94 -19.98 13.63 -1.61
N SER A 95 -19.27 12.82 -0.82
CA SER A 95 -19.84 12.04 0.30
C SER A 95 -19.15 12.34 1.64
N PRO A 96 -19.89 12.55 2.74
CA PRO A 96 -19.32 12.86 4.06
C PRO A 96 -18.45 11.71 4.63
N ILE A 97 -17.42 12.10 5.40
CA ILE A 97 -16.30 11.27 5.89
C ILE A 97 -16.66 9.97 6.61
N ILE A 98 -17.88 9.83 7.11
CA ILE A 98 -18.33 8.65 7.88
C ILE A 98 -18.27 7.34 7.04
N GLN A 99 -18.07 7.43 5.72
CA GLN A 99 -17.93 6.29 4.80
C GLN A 99 -16.48 5.96 4.37
N ILE A 100 -15.45 6.63 4.90
CA ILE A 100 -14.10 6.55 4.32
C ILE A 100 -13.34 5.23 4.65
N ASP A 101 -13.66 4.56 5.74
CA ASP A 101 -13.07 3.24 6.02
C ASP A 101 -13.52 2.19 4.99
N ASP A 102 -14.79 2.24 4.58
CA ASP A 102 -15.34 1.43 3.49
C ASP A 102 -14.81 1.90 2.13
N PHE A 103 -14.53 3.19 1.99
CA PHE A 103 -13.98 3.79 0.79
C PHE A 103 -12.58 3.28 0.45
N ALA A 104 -11.68 3.18 1.44
CA ALA A 104 -10.35 2.63 1.20
C ALA A 104 -10.42 1.16 0.76
N VAL A 105 -11.29 0.37 1.38
CA VAL A 105 -11.57 -1.01 0.91
C VAL A 105 -12.14 -0.99 -0.51
N SER A 106 -13.10 -0.10 -0.78
CA SER A 106 -13.75 0.03 -2.08
C SER A 106 -12.77 0.44 -3.17
N ILE A 107 -11.89 1.44 -2.96
CA ILE A 107 -10.85 1.85 -3.91
C ILE A 107 -9.85 0.74 -4.14
N LEU A 108 -9.40 0.07 -3.08
CA LEU A 108 -8.48 -1.05 -3.23
C LEU A 108 -9.15 -2.22 -3.96
N ASN A 109 -10.46 -2.39 -3.83
CA ASN A 109 -11.24 -3.36 -4.62
C ASN A 109 -11.57 -2.85 -6.03
N THR A 110 -11.53 -1.54 -6.25
CA THR A 110 -11.71 -0.92 -7.57
C THR A 110 -10.41 -1.11 -8.34
N SER A 111 -10.53 -1.53 -9.60
CA SER A 111 -9.44 -2.20 -10.28
C SER A 111 -8.20 -1.35 -10.50
N ASP A 112 -8.29 -0.02 -10.48
CA ASP A 112 -7.24 0.82 -11.07
C ASP A 112 -6.03 0.96 -10.14
N VAL A 113 -6.25 1.19 -8.85
CA VAL A 113 -5.14 1.23 -7.86
C VAL A 113 -4.49 -0.15 -7.70
N THR A 114 -5.27 -1.23 -7.74
CA THR A 114 -4.73 -2.59 -7.57
C THR A 114 -4.12 -3.20 -8.83
N LYS A 115 -4.55 -2.80 -10.03
CA LYS A 115 -3.92 -3.19 -11.31
C LYS A 115 -2.52 -2.59 -11.42
N ASP A 116 -2.38 -1.30 -11.12
CA ASP A 116 -1.09 -0.61 -11.10
C ASP A 116 -0.15 -1.29 -10.11
N LEU A 117 -0.64 -1.57 -8.91
CA LEU A 117 0.13 -2.24 -7.87
C LEU A 117 0.67 -3.60 -8.31
N GLY A 118 -0.11 -4.39 -9.06
CA GLY A 118 0.35 -5.67 -9.60
C GLY A 118 1.46 -5.52 -10.64
N THR A 119 1.47 -4.42 -11.40
CA THR A 119 2.50 -4.13 -12.40
C THR A 119 3.76 -3.60 -11.74
N GLU A 120 3.62 -2.66 -10.80
CA GLU A 120 4.72 -2.06 -10.03
C GLU A 120 5.45 -3.10 -9.18
N LEU A 121 4.74 -4.08 -8.61
CA LEU A 121 5.36 -5.11 -7.76
C LEU A 121 5.96 -6.28 -8.52
N ARG A 122 5.64 -6.46 -9.81
CA ARG A 122 6.09 -7.60 -10.62
C ARG A 122 7.60 -7.85 -10.56
N PRO A 123 8.49 -6.83 -10.61
CA PRO A 123 9.94 -7.03 -10.53
C PRO A 123 10.40 -7.62 -9.20
N PHE A 124 9.64 -7.41 -8.11
CA PHE A 124 10.00 -7.82 -6.75
C PHE A 124 9.35 -9.14 -6.34
N MET A 125 8.46 -9.68 -7.18
CA MET A 125 7.83 -10.98 -6.95
C MET A 125 8.85 -12.09 -7.25
N LYS A 126 9.08 -12.97 -6.27
CA LYS A 126 9.88 -14.18 -6.52
C LYS A 126 9.16 -15.03 -7.57
N GLN A 127 9.75 -15.14 -8.77
CA GLN A 127 9.26 -16.06 -9.79
C GLN A 127 9.49 -17.49 -9.29
N SER A 128 8.42 -18.28 -9.19
CA SER A 128 8.56 -19.73 -9.08
C SER A 128 9.09 -20.22 -10.43
N ILE A 129 10.40 -20.46 -10.51
CA ILE A 129 10.93 -21.29 -11.59
C ILE A 129 10.44 -22.71 -11.26
N ASP A 130 9.37 -23.15 -11.93
CA ASP A 130 9.03 -24.57 -11.97
C ASP A 130 10.14 -25.26 -12.76
N VAL A 131 11.21 -25.65 -12.05
CA VAL A 131 12.23 -26.53 -12.61
C VAL A 131 11.56 -27.90 -12.75
N PHE A 132 10.90 -28.12 -13.90
CA PHE A 132 10.59 -29.45 -14.38
C PHE A 132 11.94 -30.17 -14.58
N LEU A 133 12.41 -30.83 -13.53
CA LEU A 133 13.44 -31.87 -13.65
C LEU A 133 12.79 -33.01 -14.44
N SER A 134 12.98 -32.99 -15.76
CA SER A 134 12.88 -34.22 -16.55
C SER A 134 13.97 -35.14 -16.03
N SER A 135 13.61 -36.03 -15.12
CA SER A 135 14.41 -37.22 -14.83
C SER A 135 14.45 -38.03 -16.12
N ASP A 136 15.53 -37.85 -16.90
CA ASP A 136 15.88 -38.79 -17.95
C ASP A 136 16.07 -40.16 -17.28
N ASP A 137 15.19 -41.08 -17.62
CA ASP A 137 15.32 -42.50 -17.30
C ASP A 137 16.66 -43.01 -17.84
N PHE A 138 17.65 -43.11 -16.96
CA PHE A 138 18.85 -43.90 -17.21
C PHE A 138 18.44 -45.38 -17.24
N VAL A 139 18.21 -45.90 -18.44
CA VAL A 139 18.13 -47.35 -18.69
C VAL A 139 19.57 -47.85 -18.83
N GLU A 140 20.11 -48.45 -17.77
CA GLU A 140 21.34 -49.25 -17.86
C GLU A 140 21.05 -50.54 -18.64
N ALA A 141 21.87 -50.80 -19.65
CA ALA A 141 21.83 -51.96 -20.55
C ALA A 141 22.72 -53.11 -20.04
#